data_AF-A0A257AVV9-F1
#
_entry.id   AF-A0A257AVV9-F1
#
_cell.length_a   1.000
_cell.length_b   1.000
_cell.length_c   1.000
_cell.angle_alpha   90.00
_cell.angle_beta   90.00
_cell.angle_gamma   90.00
#
_symmetry.space_group_name_H-M   'P 1'
#
loop_
_entity.id
_entity.type
_entity.pdbx_description
1 polymer ?
#
loop_
_entity_poly.entity_id
_entity_poly.type
_entity_poly.pdbx_seq_one_letter_code
_entity_poly.pdbx_strand_id
1 'polypeptide(L)'
;GRGKNWLGNAGRALDLLIGGWSFSGLYTYQSGEPFTVRSGALTHNASAQSRAALAPGASLPKAQLQEKPGVIGPVLFPDASAFTFPEPGELGIGRNIFQGPSFHNLDASVSKLFAATERIKVAFRAEFFNALN
;
A
#
# COMPACT_ATOMS: atom_id res chain seq x y z
N GLY A 1 -27.27 20.66 -9.34
CA GLY A 1 -28.31 19.78 -9.89
C GLY A 1 -29.64 20.22 -9.35
N ARG A 2 -30.69 20.12 -10.18
CA ARG A 2 -32.04 20.56 -9.84
C ARG A 2 -32.51 19.85 -8.56
N GLY A 3 -32.86 20.63 -7.52
CA GLY A 3 -33.30 20.09 -6.22
C GLY A 3 -32.20 19.56 -5.28
N LYS A 4 -30.91 19.88 -5.53
CA LYS A 4 -29.76 19.57 -4.64
C LYS A 4 -29.16 20.84 -4.03
N ASN A 5 -28.36 20.68 -2.97
CA ASN A 5 -27.70 21.78 -2.23
C ASN A 5 -26.78 22.67 -3.08
N TRP A 6 -26.29 22.17 -4.23
CA TRP A 6 -25.41 22.89 -5.12
C TRP A 6 -26.01 22.96 -6.54
N LEU A 7 -26.01 24.14 -7.15
CA LEU A 7 -26.52 24.39 -8.51
C LEU A 7 -28.00 23.97 -8.68
N GLY A 8 -28.85 24.33 -7.71
CA GLY A 8 -30.27 23.97 -7.64
C GLY A 8 -31.16 24.61 -8.72
N ASN A 9 -30.77 25.77 -9.24
CA ASN A 9 -31.48 26.53 -10.30
C ASN A 9 -30.85 26.34 -11.69
N ALA A 10 -30.04 25.30 -11.88
CA ALA A 10 -29.42 25.00 -13.16
C ALA A 10 -30.47 24.76 -14.26
N GLY A 11 -30.27 25.37 -15.43
CA GLY A 11 -31.10 25.11 -16.62
C GLY A 11 -31.04 23.64 -17.03
N ARG A 12 -32.05 23.15 -17.76
CA ARG A 12 -32.23 21.72 -18.12
C ARG A 12 -31.00 21.12 -18.83
N ALA A 13 -30.32 21.88 -19.68
CA ALA A 13 -29.09 21.45 -20.35
C ALA A 13 -27.90 21.31 -19.38
N LEU A 14 -27.76 22.24 -18.43
CA LEU A 14 -26.71 22.18 -17.42
C LEU A 14 -26.95 20.99 -16.47
N ASP A 15 -28.20 20.77 -16.03
CA ASP A 15 -28.58 19.66 -15.17
C ASP A 15 -28.38 18.28 -15.83
N LEU A 16 -28.55 18.16 -17.15
CA LEU A 16 -28.20 16.94 -17.88
C LEU A 16 -26.69 16.66 -17.83
N LEU A 17 -25.84 17.69 -17.91
CA LEU A 17 -24.39 17.54 -17.86
C LEU A 17 -23.87 17.26 -16.45
N ILE A 18 -24.34 18.00 -15.45
CA ILE A 18 -23.78 17.98 -14.08
C ILE A 18 -24.64 17.21 -13.07
N GLY A 19 -25.88 16.89 -13.39
CA GLY A 19 -26.81 16.17 -12.52
C GLY A 19 -26.66 14.66 -12.62
N GLY A 20 -27.17 13.97 -11.60
CA GLY A 20 -27.28 12.50 -11.60
C GLY A 20 -25.97 11.74 -11.37
N TRP A 21 -24.84 12.42 -11.19
CA TRP A 21 -23.55 11.78 -10.87
C TRP A 21 -23.52 11.29 -9.42
N SER A 22 -22.94 10.11 -9.23
CA SER A 22 -22.59 9.52 -7.94
C SER A 22 -21.18 8.97 -8.03
N PHE A 23 -20.38 9.25 -7.00
CA PHE A 23 -19.02 8.78 -6.86
C PHE A 23 -18.92 7.93 -5.61
N SER A 24 -18.20 6.82 -5.70
CA SER A 24 -17.87 5.97 -4.56
C SER A 24 -16.42 5.54 -4.68
N GLY A 25 -15.73 5.47 -3.56
CA GLY A 25 -14.34 5.03 -3.52
C GLY A 25 -14.05 4.31 -2.22
N LEU A 26 -13.23 3.27 -2.31
CA LEU A 26 -12.64 2.56 -1.18
C LEU A 26 -11.12 2.71 -1.28
N TYR A 27 -10.56 3.49 -0.36
CA TYR A 27 -9.11 3.61 -0.23
C TYR A 27 -8.62 2.70 0.89
N THR A 28 -7.69 1.82 0.56
CA THR A 28 -7.01 0.93 1.51
C THR A 28 -5.55 1.36 1.63
N TYR A 29 -5.12 1.59 2.87
CA TYR A 29 -3.72 1.86 3.20
C TYR A 29 -3.25 0.88 4.28
N GLN A 30 -2.11 0.27 4.06
CA GLN A 30 -1.40 -0.54 5.04
C GLN A 30 0.05 -0.05 5.13
N SER A 31 0.56 0.14 6.34
CA SER A 31 1.95 0.58 6.57
C SER A 31 2.99 -0.49 6.22
N GLY A 32 2.55 -1.71 5.92
CA GLY A 32 3.36 -2.91 5.70
C GLY A 32 3.41 -3.82 6.92
N GLU A 33 4.01 -5.00 6.76
CA GLU A 33 4.18 -5.98 7.83
C GLU A 33 5.52 -5.77 8.57
N PRO A 34 5.53 -5.71 9.92
CA PRO A 34 6.77 -5.73 10.70
C PRO A 34 7.49 -7.07 10.56
N PHE A 35 8.81 -7.05 10.31
CA PHE A 35 9.58 -8.28 10.10
C PHE A 35 10.96 -8.26 10.78
N THR A 36 11.56 -9.44 10.86
CA THR A 36 12.85 -9.69 11.51
C THR A 36 13.84 -10.29 10.51
N VAL A 37 15.06 -9.74 10.44
CA VAL A 37 16.17 -10.36 9.72
C VAL A 37 16.81 -11.42 10.61
N ARG A 38 16.87 -12.67 10.13
CA ARG A 38 17.52 -13.79 10.83
C ARG A 38 18.98 -13.88 10.42
N SER A 39 19.85 -14.26 11.36
CA SER A 39 21.28 -14.43 11.08
C SER A 39 21.57 -15.71 10.29
N GLY A 40 20.64 -16.67 10.29
CA GLY A 40 20.88 -18.02 9.76
C GLY A 40 21.60 -18.95 10.74
N ALA A 41 21.97 -18.47 11.93
CA ALA A 41 22.72 -19.22 12.94
C ALA A 41 21.93 -19.39 14.26
N LEU A 42 22.27 -20.44 15.00
CA LEU A 42 21.77 -20.77 16.34
C LEU A 42 22.79 -20.26 17.38
N THR A 43 22.76 -18.96 17.69
CA THR A 43 23.77 -18.35 18.60
C THR A 43 23.31 -18.27 20.05
N HIS A 44 22.01 -18.19 20.31
CA HIS A 44 21.45 -18.10 21.66
C HIS A 44 21.05 -19.48 22.23
N ASN A 45 20.39 -20.30 21.41
CA ASN A 45 19.95 -21.65 21.76
C ASN A 45 19.86 -22.53 20.51
N ALA A 46 19.61 -23.83 20.69
CA ALA A 46 19.52 -24.80 19.60
C ALA A 46 18.10 -24.98 19.01
N SER A 47 17.12 -24.16 19.39
CA SER A 47 15.71 -24.36 18.98
C SER A 47 15.22 -23.37 17.92
N ALA A 48 15.81 -22.18 17.80
CA ALA A 48 15.42 -21.20 16.80
C ALA A 48 16.62 -20.35 16.34
N GLN A 49 16.65 -20.03 15.04
CA GLN A 49 17.64 -19.11 14.49
C GLN A 49 17.59 -17.76 15.19
N SER A 50 18.75 -17.29 15.63
CA SER A 50 18.92 -15.95 16.17
C SER A 50 18.67 -14.89 15.10
N ARG A 51 18.43 -13.66 15.56
CA ARG A 51 18.27 -12.49 14.70
C ARG A 51 19.66 -12.03 14.25
N ALA A 52 19.75 -11.27 13.16
CA ALA A 52 21.02 -10.66 12.78
C ALA A 52 21.51 -9.69 13.88
N ALA A 53 22.82 -9.53 14.05
CA ALA A 53 23.42 -8.43 14.78
C ALA A 53 23.80 -7.30 13.81
N LEU A 54 24.10 -6.11 14.32
CA LEU A 54 24.70 -5.04 13.50
C LEU A 54 26.21 -5.17 13.53
N ALA A 55 26.85 -4.95 12.38
CA ALA A 55 28.30 -4.86 12.31
C ALA A 55 28.82 -3.70 13.19
N PRO A 56 30.03 -3.79 13.75
CA PRO A 56 30.60 -2.72 14.58
C PRO A 56 30.58 -1.36 13.86
N GLY A 57 29.96 -0.36 14.50
CA GLY A 57 29.82 0.99 13.93
C GLY A 57 28.72 1.15 12.87
N ALA A 58 28.00 0.10 12.50
CA ALA A 58 26.88 0.19 11.56
C ALA A 58 25.64 0.79 12.24
N SER A 59 24.97 1.72 11.54
CA SER A 59 23.62 2.16 11.88
C SER A 59 22.58 1.13 11.42
N LEU A 60 21.40 1.14 12.04
CA LEU A 60 20.28 0.30 11.59
C LEU A 60 19.93 0.62 10.12
N PRO A 61 20.04 -0.33 9.18
CA PRO A 61 19.75 -0.07 7.77
C PRO A 61 18.25 0.12 7.55
N LYS A 62 17.89 0.99 6.62
CA LYS A 62 16.49 1.21 6.24
C LYS A 62 16.04 0.11 5.26
N ALA A 63 14.99 -0.63 5.62
CA ALA A 63 14.35 -1.57 4.71
C ALA A 63 13.58 -0.79 3.63
N GLN A 64 13.95 -0.96 2.36
CA GLN A 64 13.29 -0.31 1.24
C GLN A 64 13.43 -1.17 -0.02
N LEU A 65 12.33 -1.39 -0.74
CA LEU A 65 12.35 -2.10 -2.03
C LEU A 65 13.26 -1.37 -3.02
N GLN A 66 14.25 -2.10 -3.51
CA GLN A 66 15.24 -1.62 -4.46
C GLN A 66 15.63 -2.76 -5.39
N GLU A 67 15.87 -2.44 -6.66
CA GLU A 67 16.44 -3.39 -7.61
C GLU A 67 17.94 -3.51 -7.38
N LYS A 68 18.47 -4.73 -7.49
CA LYS A 68 19.91 -5.01 -7.37
C LYS A 68 20.40 -5.73 -8.63
N PRO A 69 21.41 -5.20 -9.34
CA PRO A 69 21.98 -5.87 -10.51
C PRO A 69 22.38 -7.31 -10.20
N GLY A 70 21.93 -8.25 -11.03
CA GLY A 70 22.22 -9.69 -10.88
C GLY A 70 21.35 -10.43 -9.87
N VAL A 71 20.38 -9.77 -9.23
CA VAL A 71 19.36 -10.42 -8.39
C VAL A 71 18.01 -10.36 -9.08
N ILE A 72 17.29 -11.48 -9.10
CA ILE A 72 15.93 -11.54 -9.66
C ILE A 72 14.97 -10.94 -8.63
N GLY A 73 14.36 -9.82 -8.99
CA GLY A 73 13.35 -9.13 -8.17
C GLY A 73 13.93 -8.18 -7.12
N PRO A 74 13.05 -7.40 -6.48
CA PRO A 74 13.47 -6.36 -5.56
C PRO A 74 13.96 -6.95 -4.23
N VAL A 75 14.95 -6.28 -3.64
CA VAL A 75 15.50 -6.57 -2.31
C VAL A 75 15.19 -5.42 -1.36
N LEU A 76 15.08 -5.73 -0.07
CA LEU A 76 14.91 -4.70 0.98
C LEU A 76 16.25 -4.08 1.43
N PHE A 77 17.33 -4.84 1.24
CA PHE A 77 18.70 -4.45 1.59
C PHE A 77 19.60 -4.77 0.39
N PRO A 78 20.14 -3.76 -0.32
CA PRO A 78 20.99 -3.99 -1.49
C PRO A 78 22.34 -4.62 -1.11
N ASP A 79 22.83 -4.36 0.09
CA ASP A 79 23.96 -5.05 0.69
C ASP A 79 23.60 -5.53 2.10
N ALA A 80 24.29 -6.59 2.54
CA ALA A 80 24.13 -7.14 3.87
C ALA A 80 25.28 -6.72 4.82
N SER A 81 26.10 -5.72 4.44
CA SER A 81 27.32 -5.36 5.17
C SER A 81 27.04 -4.80 6.57
N ALA A 82 25.86 -4.22 6.75
CA ALA A 82 25.40 -3.75 8.05
C ALA A 82 25.04 -4.90 9.02
N PHE A 83 24.88 -6.13 8.52
CA PHE A 83 24.47 -7.29 9.32
C PHE A 83 25.63 -8.24 9.58
N THR A 84 25.66 -8.80 10.78
CA THR A 84 26.61 -9.84 11.18
C THR A 84 25.91 -10.94 11.97
N PHE A 85 26.61 -12.04 12.22
CA PHE A 85 26.17 -13.04 13.19
C PHE A 85 26.29 -12.46 14.61
N PRO A 86 25.31 -12.69 15.50
CA PRO A 86 25.45 -12.35 16.91
C PRO A 86 26.55 -13.20 17.57
N GLU A 87 27.08 -12.71 18.69
CA GLU A 87 28.05 -13.45 19.50
C GLU A 87 27.39 -14.67 20.20
N PRO A 88 28.17 -15.68 20.63
CA PRO A 88 27.64 -16.81 21.38
C PRO A 88 26.87 -16.35 22.63
N GLY A 89 25.64 -16.85 22.79
CA GLY A 89 24.71 -16.46 23.84
C GLY A 89 23.77 -15.31 23.47
N GLU A 90 23.98 -14.60 22.35
CA GLU A 90 23.17 -13.46 21.97
C GLU A 90 22.04 -13.80 21.00
N LEU A 91 20.92 -13.06 21.13
CA LEU A 91 19.74 -13.18 20.26
C LEU A 91 19.80 -12.29 19.01
N GLY A 92 20.79 -11.40 18.88
CA GLY A 92 20.86 -10.34 17.85
C GLY A 92 19.95 -9.13 18.13
N ILE A 93 19.78 -8.27 17.13
CA ILE A 93 18.97 -7.03 17.21
C ILE A 93 17.48 -7.30 17.41
N GLY A 94 16.69 -6.26 17.73
CA GLY A 94 15.26 -6.33 18.04
C GLY A 94 14.39 -7.16 17.09
N ARG A 95 13.29 -7.72 17.61
CA ARG A 95 12.30 -8.48 16.84
C ARG A 95 11.32 -7.50 16.20
N ASN A 96 11.00 -7.70 14.92
CA ASN A 96 10.02 -6.92 14.16
C ASN A 96 10.34 -5.42 14.14
N ILE A 97 11.63 -5.08 14.07
CA ILE A 97 12.10 -3.68 14.02
C ILE A 97 12.17 -3.12 12.61
N PHE A 98 12.06 -3.97 11.59
CA PHE A 98 11.98 -3.54 10.20
C PHE A 98 10.53 -3.53 9.74
N GLN A 99 10.23 -2.58 8.87
CA GLN A 99 8.90 -2.38 8.32
C GLN A 99 8.92 -2.78 6.84
N GLY A 100 8.03 -3.70 6.44
CA GLY A 100 7.85 -4.06 5.05
C GLY A 100 7.26 -2.91 4.22
N PRO A 101 7.20 -3.06 2.88
CA PRO A 101 6.64 -2.05 2.00
C PRO A 101 5.19 -1.74 2.35
N SER A 102 4.79 -0.47 2.21
CA SER A 102 3.40 -0.08 2.36
C SER A 102 2.56 -0.56 1.18
N PHE A 103 1.28 -0.77 1.42
CA PHE A 103 0.29 -1.10 0.40
C PHE A 103 -0.73 0.04 0.28
N HIS A 104 -0.99 0.43 -0.96
CA HIS A 104 -1.93 1.49 -1.30
C HIS A 104 -2.83 0.97 -2.41
N ASN A 105 -4.15 1.01 -2.20
CA ASN A 105 -5.12 0.65 -3.23
C ASN A 105 -6.30 1.60 -3.19
N LEU A 106 -6.77 2.00 -4.37
CA LEU A 106 -8.01 2.76 -4.53
C LEU A 106 -8.90 2.01 -5.50
N ASP A 107 -10.03 1.52 -5.01
CA ASP A 107 -11.09 1.05 -5.89
C ASP A 107 -12.13 2.17 -5.99
N ALA A 108 -12.43 2.60 -7.21
CA ALA A 108 -13.31 3.74 -7.47
C ALA A 108 -14.44 3.34 -8.40
N SER A 109 -15.62 3.94 -8.20
CA SER A 109 -16.73 3.85 -9.13
C SER A 109 -17.37 5.21 -9.35
N VAL A 110 -17.78 5.42 -10.59
CA VAL A 110 -18.57 6.57 -10.99
C VAL A 110 -19.82 6.08 -11.68
N SER A 111 -20.96 6.62 -11.31
CA SER A 111 -22.21 6.36 -12.00
C SER A 111 -22.98 7.63 -12.29
N LYS A 112 -23.78 7.61 -13.36
CA LYS A 112 -24.67 8.70 -13.73
C LYS A 112 -26.03 8.14 -14.11
N LEU A 113 -27.08 8.63 -13.48
CA LEU A 113 -28.46 8.35 -13.89
C LEU A 113 -28.97 9.52 -14.73
N PHE A 114 -29.27 9.28 -16.00
CA PHE A 114 -29.88 10.27 -16.89
C PHE A 114 -31.32 9.88 -17.22
N ALA A 115 -32.24 10.83 -17.06
CA ALA A 115 -33.60 10.70 -17.56
C ALA A 115 -33.61 11.10 -19.03
N ALA A 116 -33.53 10.11 -19.93
CA ALA A 116 -33.59 10.33 -21.36
C ALA A 116 -34.96 10.89 -21.78
N THR A 117 -36.02 10.42 -21.12
CA THR A 117 -37.38 10.96 -21.22
C THR A 117 -38.04 10.92 -19.83
N GLU A 118 -39.29 11.39 -19.70
CA GLU A 118 -40.05 11.29 -18.44
C GLU A 118 -40.31 9.85 -18.01
N ARG A 119 -40.29 8.91 -18.97
CA ARG A 119 -40.56 7.48 -18.73
C ARG A 119 -39.31 6.61 -18.75
N ILE A 120 -38.21 7.09 -19.35
CA ILE A 120 -36.99 6.31 -19.57
C ILE A 120 -35.83 6.92 -18.79
N LYS A 121 -35.25 6.11 -17.90
CA LYS A 121 -34.01 6.41 -17.18
C LYS A 121 -32.93 5.43 -17.62
N VAL A 122 -31.72 5.92 -17.79
CA VAL A 122 -30.55 5.12 -18.16
C VAL A 122 -29.43 5.38 -17.16
N ALA A 123 -28.75 4.32 -16.76
CA ALA A 123 -27.61 4.39 -15.85
C ALA A 123 -26.32 4.10 -16.63
N PHE A 124 -25.36 5.02 -16.56
CA PHE A 124 -23.97 4.78 -16.92
C PHE A 124 -23.19 4.44 -15.65
N ARG A 125 -22.36 3.40 -15.67
CA ARG A 125 -21.49 3.00 -14.56
C ARG A 125 -20.11 2.64 -15.11
N ALA A 126 -19.07 3.17 -14.49
CA ALA A 126 -17.69 2.79 -14.71
C ALA A 126 -17.04 2.46 -13.36
N GLU A 127 -16.23 1.41 -13.34
CA GLU A 127 -15.51 0.91 -12.17
C GLU A 127 -14.03 0.81 -12.49
N PHE A 128 -13.20 1.19 -11.53
CA PHE A 128 -11.75 1.20 -11.60
C PHE A 128 -11.25 0.44 -10.38
N PHE A 129 -10.72 -0.76 -10.60
CA PHE A 129 -10.03 -1.53 -9.55
C PHE A 129 -8.56 -1.17 -9.60
N ASN A 130 -7.96 -0.93 -8.45
CA ASN A 130 -6.60 -0.42 -8.37
C ASN A 130 -6.39 0.83 -9.27
N ALA A 131 -7.24 1.83 -9.07
CA ALA A 131 -7.30 3.05 -9.85
C ALA A 131 -6.02 3.90 -9.82
N LEU A 132 -5.10 3.61 -8.90
CA LEU A 132 -3.80 4.28 -8.77
C LEU A 132 -2.62 3.48 -9.35
N ASN A 133 -2.88 2.26 -9.86
CA ASN A 133 -1.90 1.29 -10.39
C ASN A 133 -1.10 0.50 -9.35
#